data_AF-A0A8J3TMX7-F1
#
_entry.id   AF-A0A8J3TMX7-F1
#
_cell.length_a   1.000
_cell.length_b   1.000
_cell.length_c   1.000
_cell.angle_alpha   90.00
_cell.angle_beta   90.00
_cell.angle_gamma   90.00
#
_symmetry.space_group_name_H-M   'P 1'
#
loop_
_entity.id
_entity.type
_entity.pdbx_description
1 polymer ?
#
loop_
_entity_poly.entity_id
_entity_poly.type
_entity_poly.pdbx_seq_one_letter_code
_entity_poly.pdbx_strand_id
1 'polypeptide(L)'
;MTSADLAAASAYWTAAVRARETARPDHLFQDLWAGALAGERGRELLRRKEERDRREDVLLPLRTRWFDDAVAAELTGADRSTGRTRLWPGHTSLPAATARRYARVRTRSTVGATAQGSGAGHDADTAPKRH
;
A
#
# COMPACT_ATOMS: atom_id res chain seq x y z
N MET A 1 -20.52 -23.57 -2.43
CA MET A 1 -19.48 -22.71 -1.81
C MET A 1 -20.17 -21.42 -1.43
N THR A 2 -20.19 -21.08 -0.14
CA THR A 2 -20.86 -19.90 0.38
C THR A 2 -19.98 -18.65 0.27
N SER A 3 -20.57 -17.45 0.47
CA SER A 3 -19.79 -16.21 0.57
C SER A 3 -18.77 -16.28 1.73
N ALA A 4 -19.16 -16.89 2.85
CA ALA A 4 -18.27 -17.10 3.98
C ALA A 4 -17.08 -18.02 3.63
N ASP A 5 -17.31 -19.06 2.82
CA ASP A 5 -16.23 -19.95 2.36
C ASP A 5 -15.22 -19.21 1.47
N LEU A 6 -15.71 -18.31 0.61
CA LEU A 6 -14.86 -17.48 -0.25
C LEU A 6 -14.05 -16.47 0.57
N ALA A 7 -14.70 -15.81 1.53
CA ALA A 7 -14.03 -14.91 2.46
C ALA A 7 -12.94 -15.66 3.26
N ALA A 8 -13.27 -16.82 3.83
CA ALA A 8 -12.32 -17.65 4.55
C ALA A 8 -11.13 -18.08 3.66
N ALA A 9 -11.37 -18.49 2.42
CA ALA A 9 -10.31 -18.84 1.48
C ALA A 9 -9.35 -17.66 1.24
N SER A 10 -9.88 -16.45 1.03
CA SER A 10 -9.06 -15.25 0.87
C SER A 10 -8.29 -14.87 2.15
N ALA A 11 -8.87 -15.08 3.33
CA ALA A 11 -8.21 -14.86 4.61
C ALA A 11 -7.05 -15.84 4.83
N TYR A 12 -7.26 -17.14 4.61
CA TYR A 12 -6.21 -18.15 4.70
C TYR A 12 -5.04 -17.87 3.75
N TRP A 13 -5.36 -17.47 2.51
CA TRP A 13 -4.35 -17.09 1.54
C TRP A 13 -3.58 -15.84 1.98
N THR A 14 -4.26 -14.80 2.47
CA THR A 14 -3.62 -13.59 2.99
C THR A 14 -2.69 -13.89 4.17
N ALA A 15 -3.12 -14.73 5.11
CA ALA A 15 -2.30 -15.17 6.22
C ALA A 15 -1.06 -15.93 5.74
N ALA A 16 -1.18 -16.81 4.72
CA ALA A 16 -0.04 -17.52 4.17
C ALA A 16 1.01 -16.58 3.54
N VAL A 17 0.57 -15.53 2.86
CA VAL A 17 1.48 -14.52 2.30
C VAL A 17 2.22 -13.76 3.41
N ARG A 18 1.51 -13.37 4.48
CA ARG A 18 2.11 -12.70 5.65
C ARG A 18 3.10 -13.60 6.39
N ALA A 19 2.80 -14.90 6.48
CA ALA A 19 3.69 -15.88 7.09
C ALA A 19 4.98 -16.05 6.27
N ARG A 20 4.86 -16.12 4.94
CA ARG A 20 6.03 -16.15 4.06
C ARG A 20 6.86 -14.89 4.19
N GLU A 21 6.22 -13.71 4.24
CA GLU A 21 6.94 -12.45 4.41
C GLU A 21 7.72 -12.45 5.74
N THR A 22 7.09 -12.85 6.83
CA THR A 22 7.72 -12.96 8.16
C THR A 22 8.94 -13.88 8.18
N ALA A 23 8.91 -14.97 7.42
CA ALA A 23 10.02 -15.92 7.34
C ALA A 23 11.24 -15.39 6.56
N ARG A 24 11.15 -14.20 5.96
CA ARG A 24 12.25 -13.62 5.18
C ARG A 24 13.28 -12.96 6.08
N PRO A 25 14.57 -13.08 5.74
CA PRO A 25 15.62 -12.29 6.38
C PRO A 25 15.42 -10.78 6.20
N ASP A 26 14.80 -10.39 5.09
CA ASP A 26 14.60 -9.00 4.67
C ASP A 26 13.12 -8.55 4.74
N HIS A 27 12.36 -9.12 5.68
CA HIS A 27 10.92 -8.94 5.82
C HIS A 27 10.52 -7.47 6.03
N LEU A 28 9.41 -7.06 5.43
CA LEU A 28 8.82 -5.73 5.62
C LEU A 28 8.19 -5.54 7.01
N PHE A 29 7.71 -6.63 7.59
CA PHE A 29 7.03 -6.71 8.89
C PHE A 29 7.11 -8.15 9.42
N GLN A 30 6.81 -8.31 10.70
CA GLN A 30 6.75 -9.61 11.39
C GLN A 30 5.33 -9.83 11.93
N ASP A 31 4.64 -10.87 11.42
CA ASP A 31 3.36 -11.34 11.95
C ASP A 31 3.54 -12.74 12.54
N LEU A 32 3.61 -12.82 13.87
CA LEU A 32 3.83 -14.06 14.61
C LEU A 32 2.68 -15.06 14.51
N TRP A 33 1.46 -14.59 14.17
CA TRP A 33 0.26 -15.43 14.13
C TRP A 33 -0.09 -15.92 12.73
N ALA A 34 0.47 -15.28 11.69
CA ALA A 34 0.19 -15.59 10.30
C ALA A 34 0.36 -17.08 9.96
N GLY A 35 1.42 -17.72 10.47
CA GLY A 35 1.71 -19.13 10.19
C GLY A 35 0.63 -20.07 10.74
N ALA A 36 0.16 -19.82 11.96
CA ALA A 36 -0.89 -20.57 12.61
C ALA A 36 -2.25 -20.33 11.91
N LEU A 37 -2.57 -19.07 11.62
CA LEU A 37 -3.83 -18.69 10.96
C LEU A 37 -3.94 -19.20 9.53
N ALA A 38 -2.82 -19.25 8.78
CA ALA A 38 -2.80 -19.80 7.43
C ALA A 38 -3.12 -21.30 7.44
N GLY A 39 -2.53 -22.04 8.37
CA GLY A 39 -2.56 -23.49 8.38
C GLY A 39 -2.08 -24.10 7.05
N GLU A 40 -2.38 -25.37 6.83
CA GLU A 40 -2.06 -26.05 5.56
C GLU A 40 -2.88 -25.51 4.40
N ARG A 41 -4.16 -25.17 4.65
CA ARG A 41 -5.07 -24.65 3.63
C ARG A 41 -4.55 -23.37 3.00
N GLY A 42 -4.09 -22.40 3.81
CA GLY A 42 -3.52 -21.16 3.31
C GLY A 42 -2.25 -21.37 2.50
N ARG A 43 -1.36 -22.26 2.96
CA ARG A 43 -0.13 -22.62 2.24
C ARG A 43 -0.43 -23.22 0.87
N GLU A 44 -1.39 -24.14 0.81
CA GLU A 44 -1.81 -24.76 -0.45
C GLU A 44 -2.48 -23.76 -1.41
N LEU A 45 -3.33 -22.87 -0.89
CA LEU A 45 -3.95 -21.81 -1.68
C LEU A 45 -2.90 -20.86 -2.28
N LEU A 46 -1.90 -20.48 -1.48
CA LEU A 46 -0.78 -19.67 -1.95
C LEU A 46 -0.01 -20.38 -3.06
N ARG A 47 0.41 -21.64 -2.83
CA ARG A 47 1.13 -22.46 -3.82
C ARG A 47 0.37 -22.52 -5.14
N ARG A 48 -0.91 -22.90 -5.12
CA ARG A 48 -1.76 -22.99 -6.32
C ARG A 48 -1.90 -21.66 -7.05
N LYS A 49 -2.05 -20.56 -6.31
CA LYS A 49 -2.17 -19.22 -6.91
C LYS A 49 -0.89 -18.84 -7.65
N GLU A 50 0.26 -19.08 -7.06
CA GLU A 50 1.54 -18.68 -7.65
C GLU A 50 1.94 -19.58 -8.82
N GLU A 51 1.61 -20.87 -8.75
CA GLU A 51 1.74 -21.79 -9.89
C GLU A 51 0.90 -21.32 -11.08
N ARG A 52 -0.37 -20.97 -10.83
CA ARG A 52 -1.28 -20.44 -11.86
C ARG A 52 -0.78 -19.12 -12.44
N ASP A 53 -0.38 -18.18 -11.59
CA ASP A 53 -0.03 -16.82 -12.00
C ASP A 53 1.43 -16.71 -12.47
N ARG A 54 2.22 -17.79 -12.30
CA ARG A 54 3.67 -17.89 -12.55
C ARG A 54 4.47 -16.74 -11.95
N ARG A 55 4.02 -16.25 -10.79
CA ARG A 55 4.64 -15.12 -10.08
C ARG A 55 4.26 -15.14 -8.61
N GLU A 56 5.10 -14.50 -7.82
CA GLU A 56 4.85 -14.22 -6.40
C GLU A 56 3.79 -13.10 -6.22
N ASP A 57 2.96 -13.19 -5.17
CA ASP A 57 2.20 -12.03 -4.70
C ASP A 57 3.08 -11.06 -3.90
N VAL A 58 3.45 -9.96 -4.55
CA VAL A 58 4.25 -8.87 -3.98
C VAL A 58 3.39 -7.68 -3.49
N LEU A 59 2.09 -7.65 -3.81
CA LEU A 59 1.24 -6.52 -3.43
C LEU A 59 0.74 -6.66 -1.99
N LEU A 60 0.40 -7.88 -1.57
CA LEU A 60 -0.12 -8.15 -0.23
C LEU A 60 0.86 -7.73 0.89
N PRO A 61 2.17 -8.05 0.84
CA PRO A 61 3.11 -7.59 1.85
C PRO A 61 3.21 -6.05 1.93
N LEU A 62 3.27 -5.37 0.79
CA LEU A 62 3.29 -3.90 0.74
C LEU A 62 2.02 -3.29 1.33
N ARG A 63 0.86 -3.88 1.01
CA ARG A 63 -0.42 -3.44 1.55
C ARG A 63 -0.44 -3.54 3.07
N THR A 64 0.02 -4.66 3.63
CA THR A 64 0.13 -4.83 5.09
C THR A 64 1.03 -3.76 5.69
N ARG A 65 2.24 -3.59 5.16
CA ARG A 65 3.18 -2.56 5.66
C ARG A 65 2.58 -1.15 5.65
N TRP A 66 1.91 -0.79 4.55
CA TRP A 66 1.30 0.52 4.41
C TRP A 66 0.22 0.78 5.47
N PHE A 67 -0.64 -0.21 5.74
CA PHE A 67 -1.67 -0.08 6.78
C PHE A 67 -1.04 -0.06 8.19
N ASP A 68 -0.03 -0.89 8.45
CA ASP A 68 0.66 -0.91 9.75
C ASP A 68 1.32 0.45 10.04
N ASP A 69 2.01 1.03 9.05
CA ASP A 69 2.60 2.37 9.16
C ASP A 69 1.53 3.45 9.39
N ALA A 70 0.39 3.36 8.70
CA ALA A 70 -0.71 4.31 8.87
C ALA A 70 -1.30 4.24 10.29
N VAL A 71 -1.51 3.04 10.83
CA VAL A 71 -2.01 2.86 12.20
C VAL A 71 -0.98 3.36 13.23
N ALA A 72 0.30 3.04 13.04
CA ALA A 72 1.37 3.47 13.95
C ALA A 72 1.53 5.00 13.99
N ALA A 73 1.36 5.69 12.86
CA ALA A 73 1.40 7.15 12.81
C ALA A 73 0.29 7.79 13.65
N GLU A 74 -0.93 7.25 13.58
CA GLU A 74 -2.06 7.74 14.38
C GLU A 74 -1.85 7.47 15.88
N LEU A 75 -1.32 6.30 16.25
CA LEU A 75 -1.03 5.94 17.64
C LEU A 75 0.07 6.81 18.28
N THR A 76 0.98 7.36 17.48
CA THR A 76 2.09 8.21 17.95
C THR A 76 1.78 9.71 17.92
N GLY A 77 0.60 10.11 17.45
CA GLY A 77 0.22 11.52 17.33
C GLY A 77 1.01 12.29 16.27
N ALA A 78 1.62 11.59 15.32
CA ALA A 78 2.33 12.22 14.22
C ALA A 78 1.32 12.85 13.24
N ASP A 79 1.22 14.18 13.27
CA ASP A 79 0.31 14.96 12.42
C ASP A 79 0.53 14.73 10.91
N ARG A 80 -0.55 14.40 10.19
CA ARG A 80 -0.58 14.33 8.71
C ARG A 80 -1.02 15.64 8.04
N SER A 81 -1.56 16.61 8.80
CA SER A 81 -2.20 17.83 8.29
C SER A 81 -1.22 18.96 7.94
N THR A 82 0.02 18.90 8.42
CA THR A 82 1.10 19.80 7.95
C THR A 82 1.54 19.41 6.55
N GLY A 83 0.75 19.76 5.52
CA GLY A 83 1.13 20.13 4.13
C GLY A 83 2.22 19.36 3.38
N ARG A 84 2.65 18.21 3.90
CA ARG A 84 3.75 17.38 3.43
C ARG A 84 3.17 16.00 3.29
N THR A 85 2.09 15.90 2.52
CA THR A 85 1.53 14.67 1.98
C THR A 85 2.59 14.07 1.06
N ARG A 86 3.64 13.54 1.66
CA ARG A 86 4.41 12.49 1.04
C ARG A 86 3.43 11.33 0.96
N LEU A 87 2.84 11.15 -0.22
CA LEU A 87 2.17 9.91 -0.64
C LEU A 87 3.12 8.68 -0.55
N TRP A 88 4.35 8.90 -0.06
CA TRP A 88 5.32 7.95 0.42
C TRP A 88 6.27 8.62 1.45
N PRO A 89 5.99 8.61 2.78
CA PRO A 89 6.89 9.19 3.77
C PRO A 89 8.02 8.21 4.11
N GLY A 90 9.26 8.67 3.94
CA GLY A 90 10.41 8.24 4.75
C GLY A 90 10.62 6.73 4.86
N HIS A 91 11.31 6.16 3.88
CA HIS A 91 12.07 4.94 4.14
C HIS A 91 12.95 5.20 5.37
N THR A 92 12.82 4.38 6.42
CA THR A 92 14.01 3.60 6.77
C THR A 92 14.34 2.87 5.48
N SER A 93 15.49 3.16 4.87
CA SER A 93 15.86 2.58 3.57
C SER A 93 15.52 1.09 3.60
N LEU A 94 14.58 0.66 2.75
CA LEU A 94 14.36 -0.78 2.58
C LEU A 94 15.74 -1.36 2.25
N PRO A 95 16.17 -2.45 2.90
CA PRO A 95 17.37 -3.15 2.48
C PRO A 95 17.33 -3.33 0.95
N ALA A 96 18.46 -3.14 0.28
CA ALA A 96 18.49 -3.09 -1.18
C ALA A 96 17.85 -4.32 -1.85
N ALA A 97 17.89 -5.48 -1.17
CA ALA A 97 17.20 -6.71 -1.57
C ALA A 97 15.67 -6.56 -1.58
N THR A 98 15.08 -6.05 -0.50
CA THR A 98 13.64 -5.78 -0.37
C THR A 98 13.19 -4.76 -1.41
N ALA A 99 13.96 -3.67 -1.59
CA ALA A 99 13.65 -2.65 -2.59
C ALA A 99 13.59 -3.21 -4.01
N ARG A 100 14.50 -4.12 -4.40
CA ARG A 100 14.51 -4.77 -5.73
C ARG A 100 13.30 -5.65 -5.96
N ARG A 101 12.83 -6.39 -4.93
CA ARG A 101 11.65 -7.26 -5.02
C ARG A 101 10.38 -6.46 -5.28
N TYR A 102 10.22 -5.32 -4.60
CA TYR A 102 9.03 -4.47 -4.70
C TYR A 102 9.12 -3.32 -5.71
N ALA A 103 10.29 -3.09 -6.33
CA ALA A 103 10.51 -2.01 -7.30
C ALA A 103 9.54 -2.03 -8.50
N ARG A 104 8.98 -3.19 -8.85
CA ARG A 104 7.99 -3.33 -9.94
C ARG A 104 6.57 -2.92 -9.56
N VAL A 105 6.25 -2.76 -8.27
CA VAL A 105 4.96 -2.25 -7.79
C VAL A 105 4.99 -0.71 -7.71
N ARG A 106 5.84 -0.06 -8.51
CA ARG A 106 5.90 1.39 -8.65
C ARG A 106 4.77 1.85 -9.56
N THR A 107 3.54 1.88 -9.04
CA THR A 107 2.43 2.49 -9.76
C THR A 107 2.71 3.98 -9.95
N ARG A 108 2.66 4.40 -11.20
CA ARG A 108 2.80 5.77 -11.67
C ARG A 108 1.59 6.60 -11.17
N SER A 109 1.64 7.11 -9.94
CA SER A 109 0.68 8.12 -9.49
C SER A 109 1.21 9.52 -9.84
N THR A 110 1.05 9.88 -11.11
CA THR A 110 1.00 11.29 -11.54
C THR A 110 -0.42 11.56 -12.00
N VAL A 111 -1.30 11.92 -11.08
CA VAL A 111 -2.57 12.57 -11.42
C VAL A 111 -2.69 13.79 -10.51
N GLY A 112 -2.62 14.97 -11.13
CA GLY A 112 -3.26 16.18 -10.59
C GLY A 112 -2.40 17.17 -9.81
N ALA A 113 -1.16 17.46 -10.20
CA ALA A 113 -0.56 18.75 -9.88
C ALA A 113 -0.96 19.77 -10.96
N THR A 114 -2.25 20.15 -11.00
CA THR A 114 -2.66 21.36 -11.71
C THR A 114 -2.58 22.52 -10.72
N ALA A 115 -1.60 23.37 -10.97
CA ALA A 115 -1.44 24.66 -10.34
C ALA A 115 -2.75 25.45 -10.41
N GLN A 116 -3.28 25.86 -9.25
CA GLN A 116 -4.17 27.00 -9.15
C GLN A 116 -3.38 28.13 -8.50
N GLY A 117 -3.02 29.08 -9.34
CA GLY A 117 -2.30 30.29 -8.99
C GLY A 117 -3.11 31.15 -8.02
N SER A 118 -2.39 31.66 -7.05
CA SER A 118 -2.77 32.78 -6.19
C SER A 118 -3.11 34.01 -7.05
N GLY A 119 -4.19 34.70 -6.71
CA GLY A 119 -4.63 35.91 -7.38
C GLY A 119 -5.82 36.54 -6.67
N ALA A 120 -5.57 37.12 -5.49
CA ALA A 120 -6.53 37.96 -4.79
C ALA A 120 -6.53 39.39 -5.38
N GLY A 121 -7.71 39.84 -5.81
CA GLY A 121 -8.27 41.21 -5.73
C GLY A 121 -7.52 42.38 -6.36
N HIS A 122 -8.16 43.03 -7.34
CA HIS A 122 -8.46 44.48 -7.26
C HIS A 122 -9.53 44.90 -8.28
N ASP A 123 -10.26 45.93 -7.87
CA ASP A 123 -11.55 46.41 -8.36
C ASP A 123 -11.57 47.13 -9.73
N ALA A 124 -12.81 47.33 -10.18
CA ALA A 124 -13.34 48.51 -10.88
C ALA A 124 -13.19 48.65 -12.42
N ASP A 125 -14.36 48.51 -13.06
CA ASP A 125 -15.02 49.55 -13.88
C ASP A 125 -14.67 49.72 -15.37
N THR A 126 -15.73 50.01 -16.12
CA THR A 126 -15.83 50.53 -17.51
C THR A 126 -16.06 49.53 -18.64
N ALA A 127 -17.34 49.41 -19.03
CA ALA A 127 -17.82 49.02 -20.36
C ALA A 127 -17.73 50.22 -21.36
N PRO A 128 -18.24 50.14 -22.60
CA PRO A 128 -17.89 49.26 -23.72
C PRO A 128 -17.54 50.08 -25.00
N LYS A 129 -16.96 49.47 -26.05
CA LYS A 129 -17.19 49.93 -27.45
C LYS A 129 -17.22 48.79 -28.46
N ARG A 130 -18.34 48.76 -29.20
CA ARG A 130 -18.53 48.09 -30.49
C ARG A 130 -17.77 48.87 -31.57
N HIS A 131 -17.29 48.17 -32.60
CA HIS A 131 -17.31 48.59 -34.00
C HIS A 131 -17.36 47.35 -34.89
#